data_AF-A0A1M5JPC3-F1
#
_entry.id   AF-A0A1M5JPC3-F1
#
_cell.length_a   1.000
_cell.length_b   1.000
_cell.length_c   1.000
_cell.angle_alpha   90.00
_cell.angle_beta   90.00
_cell.angle_gamma   90.00
#
_symmetry.space_group_name_H-M   'P 1'
#
loop_
_entity.id
_entity.type
_entity.pdbx_description
1 polymer ?
#
loop_
_entity_poly.entity_id
_entity_poly.type
_entity_poly.pdbx_seq_one_letter_code
_entity_poly.pdbx_strand_id
1 'polypeptide(L)'
;MRPALRSLVVKVAAGTPLVAADRPSYVALHPAEDRPVAAYVHAHRISIVLDPVDARAFGEEDASVRVQEVSARSWHVHVPEAALADKATRRRTRDHLGRALIRASGRTATGAPSGDRRA
;
A
#
# COMPACT_ATOMS: atom_id res chain seq x y z
N MET A 1 -2.46 8.44 16.69
CA MET A 1 -3.14 8.64 15.38
C MET A 1 -4.32 9.64 15.43
N ARG A 2 -4.41 10.57 14.46
CA ARG A 2 -5.55 11.51 14.29
C ARG A 2 -6.85 10.77 13.88
N PRO A 3 -8.06 11.24 14.25
CA PRO A 3 -9.31 10.52 13.92
C PRO A 3 -9.52 10.21 12.44
N ALA A 4 -9.20 11.16 11.54
CA ALA A 4 -9.33 10.97 10.09
C ALA A 4 -8.40 9.85 9.56
N LEU A 5 -7.14 9.83 10.01
CA LEU A 5 -6.18 8.77 9.66
C LEU A 5 -6.68 7.41 10.17
N ARG A 6 -7.18 7.36 11.41
CA ARG A 6 -7.74 6.14 12.01
C ARG A 6 -8.92 5.60 11.21
N SER A 7 -9.84 6.48 10.81
CA SER A 7 -11.00 6.09 10.01
C SER A 7 -10.58 5.49 8.67
N LEU A 8 -9.63 6.11 7.97
CA LEU A 8 -9.10 5.59 6.71
C LEU A 8 -8.40 4.24 6.87
N VAL A 9 -7.54 4.10 7.89
CA VAL A 9 -6.92 2.80 8.23
C VAL A 9 -7.99 1.75 8.47
N VAL A 10 -9.00 2.01 9.31
CA VAL A 10 -10.09 1.06 9.57
C VAL A 10 -10.86 0.70 8.30
N LYS A 11 -11.13 1.68 7.40
CA LYS A 11 -11.83 1.43 6.14
C LYS A 11 -11.09 0.43 5.24
N VAL A 12 -9.76 0.42 5.21
CA VAL A 12 -8.99 -0.43 4.27
C VAL A 12 -8.27 -1.61 4.89
N ALA A 13 -7.87 -1.52 6.16
CA ALA A 13 -7.11 -2.54 6.87
C ALA A 13 -8.00 -3.53 7.64
N ALA A 14 -9.31 -3.28 7.70
CA ALA A 14 -10.24 -4.19 8.36
C ALA A 14 -10.14 -5.60 7.76
N GLY A 15 -9.77 -6.57 8.61
CA GLY A 15 -9.61 -7.97 8.22
C GLY A 15 -8.28 -8.30 7.53
N THR A 16 -7.28 -7.42 7.56
CA THR A 16 -5.95 -7.66 6.99
C THR A 16 -4.88 -7.62 8.08
N PRO A 17 -3.96 -8.60 8.16
CA PRO A 17 -2.86 -8.58 9.11
C PRO A 17 -1.87 -7.49 8.71
N LEU A 18 -1.93 -6.35 9.41
CA LEU A 18 -1.17 -5.14 9.12
C LEU A 18 -0.55 -4.59 10.40
N VAL A 19 0.71 -4.21 10.32
CA VAL A 19 1.38 -3.38 11.32
C VAL A 19 1.28 -1.93 10.86
N ALA A 20 0.70 -1.08 11.70
CA ALA A 20 0.57 0.35 11.47
C ALA A 20 1.65 1.11 12.26
N ALA A 21 2.48 1.88 11.55
CA ALA A 21 3.48 2.75 12.15
C ALA A 21 3.05 4.21 12.02
N ASP A 22 2.71 4.83 13.16
CA ASP A 22 2.30 6.23 13.24
C ASP A 22 3.49 7.16 12.94
N ARG A 23 3.27 8.15 12.07
CA ARG A 23 4.18 9.27 11.81
C ARG A 23 3.42 10.60 11.99
N PRO A 24 4.12 11.74 12.14
CA PRO A 24 3.45 13.02 12.43
C PRO A 24 2.35 13.43 11.42
N SER A 25 2.52 13.08 10.14
CA SER A 25 1.62 13.49 9.04
C SER A 25 0.97 12.32 8.27
N TYR A 26 1.31 11.07 8.58
CA TYR A 26 0.79 9.89 7.91
C TYR A 26 0.94 8.63 8.76
N VAL A 27 0.34 7.54 8.31
CA VAL A 27 0.53 6.19 8.88
C VAL A 27 1.10 5.30 7.80
N ALA A 28 2.19 4.60 8.09
CA ALA A 28 2.72 3.57 7.20
C ALA A 28 2.11 2.20 7.55
N LEU A 29 1.74 1.44 6.53
CA LEU A 29 1.15 0.11 6.65
C LEU A 29 2.14 -0.92 6.12
N HIS A 30 2.47 -1.90 6.96
CA HIS A 30 3.44 -2.95 6.69
C HIS A 30 2.81 -4.33 6.90
N PRO A 31 3.25 -5.38 6.18
CA PRO A 31 2.77 -6.73 6.46
C PRO A 31 3.30 -7.32 7.77
N ALA A 32 4.48 -6.88 8.24
CA ALA A 32 5.04 -7.20 9.55
C ALA A 32 6.05 -6.11 9.97
N GLU A 33 6.50 -6.14 11.22
CA GLU A 33 7.61 -5.33 11.71
C GLU A 33 8.85 -5.58 10.83
N ASP A 34 9.59 -4.51 10.50
CA ASP A 34 10.76 -4.52 9.59
C ASP A 34 10.53 -4.94 8.13
N ARG A 35 9.27 -5.06 7.68
CA ARG A 35 8.96 -5.29 6.26
C ARG A 35 8.79 -4.00 5.47
N PRO A 36 9.00 -4.02 4.14
CA PRO A 36 8.74 -2.88 3.28
C PRO A 36 7.31 -2.35 3.41
N VAL A 37 7.14 -1.04 3.27
CA VAL A 37 5.83 -0.40 3.29
C VAL A 37 4.97 -0.91 2.12
N ALA A 38 3.72 -1.27 2.42
CA ALA A 38 2.71 -1.63 1.44
C ALA A 38 1.79 -0.44 1.10
N ALA A 39 1.51 0.43 2.06
CA ALA A 39 0.71 1.63 1.84
C ALA A 39 1.00 2.75 2.84
N TYR A 40 0.64 3.96 2.47
CA TYR A 40 0.66 5.16 3.31
C TYR A 40 -0.75 5.73 3.43
N VAL A 41 -1.18 6.07 4.65
CA VAL A 41 -2.45 6.74 4.90
C VAL A 41 -2.17 8.18 5.30
N HIS A 42 -2.73 9.12 4.53
CA HIS A 42 -2.73 10.55 4.81
C HIS A 42 -4.16 11.01 5.13
N ALA A 43 -4.32 12.25 5.57
CA ALA A 43 -5.60 12.77 6.08
C ALA A 43 -6.80 12.54 5.14
N HIS A 44 -6.59 12.60 3.82
CA HIS A 44 -7.67 12.53 2.83
C HIS A 44 -7.41 11.50 1.71
N ARG A 45 -6.42 10.62 1.88
CA ARG A 45 -6.07 9.63 0.86
C ARG A 45 -5.28 8.47 1.41
N ILE A 46 -5.33 7.36 0.69
CA ILE A 46 -4.45 6.22 0.88
C ILE A 46 -3.59 6.06 -0.36
N SER A 47 -2.31 5.81 -0.19
CA SER A 47 -1.35 5.61 -1.28
C SER A 47 -0.82 4.19 -1.18
N ILE A 48 -1.20 3.33 -2.13
CA ILE A 48 -0.77 1.93 -2.16
C ILE A 48 0.46 1.80 -3.06
N VAL A 49 1.46 1.04 -2.60
CA VAL A 49 2.69 0.78 -3.36
C VAL A 49 2.52 -0.49 -4.19
N LEU A 50 2.43 -0.34 -5.51
CA LEU A 50 2.20 -1.41 -6.48
C LEU A 50 3.34 -1.51 -7.50
N ASP A 51 3.45 -2.61 -8.26
CA ASP A 51 4.29 -2.62 -9.47
C ASP A 51 3.59 -1.86 -10.60
N PRO A 52 4.31 -1.54 -11.69
CA PRO A 52 3.72 -0.85 -12.83
C PRO A 52 2.50 -1.54 -13.43
N VAL A 53 2.42 -2.88 -13.42
CA VAL A 53 1.31 -3.62 -14.03
C VAL A 53 0.05 -3.44 -13.19
N ASP A 54 0.13 -3.75 -11.89
CA ASP A 54 -0.99 -3.61 -10.97
C ASP A 54 -1.45 -2.15 -10.83
N ALA A 55 -0.51 -1.20 -10.86
CA ALA A 55 -0.81 0.23 -10.76
C ALA A 55 -1.57 0.75 -11.99
N ARG A 56 -1.17 0.31 -13.19
CA ARG A 56 -1.89 0.65 -14.44
C ARG A 56 -3.28 0.06 -14.45
N ALA A 57 -3.41 -1.23 -14.14
CA ALA A 57 -4.70 -1.91 -14.07
C ALA A 57 -5.67 -1.18 -13.13
N PHE A 58 -5.21 -0.78 -11.93
CA PHE A 58 -6.07 -0.04 -11.02
C PHE A 58 -6.49 1.34 -11.58
N GLY A 59 -5.57 2.06 -12.22
CA GLY A 59 -5.90 3.33 -12.88
C GLY A 59 -6.92 3.19 -14.02
N GLU A 60 -6.88 2.08 -14.76
CA GLU A 60 -7.84 1.77 -15.83
C GLU A 60 -9.21 1.33 -15.28
N GLU A 61 -9.22 0.58 -14.18
CA GLU A 61 -10.44 0.12 -13.51
C GLU A 61 -11.20 1.24 -12.77
N ASP A 62 -10.52 2.32 -12.38
CA ASP A 62 -11.07 3.32 -11.49
C ASP A 62 -10.52 4.74 -11.78
N ALA A 63 -11.27 5.52 -12.55
CA ALA A 63 -10.88 6.89 -12.90
C ALA A 63 -10.79 7.86 -11.70
N SER A 64 -11.26 7.47 -10.51
CA SER A 64 -11.15 8.29 -9.30
C SER A 64 -9.78 8.21 -8.63
N VAL A 65 -8.95 7.24 -9.02
CA VAL A 65 -7.61 7.07 -8.46
C VAL A 65 -6.57 7.79 -9.30
N ARG A 66 -5.50 8.24 -8.65
CA ARG A 66 -4.35 8.83 -9.34
C ARG A 66 -3.17 7.88 -9.28
N VAL A 67 -2.66 7.49 -10.44
CA VAL A 67 -1.42 6.72 -10.57
C VAL A 67 -0.23 7.69 -10.64
N GLN A 68 0.81 7.39 -9.87
CA GLN A 68 2.08 8.11 -9.89
C GLN A 68 3.23 7.13 -10.05
N GLU A 69 4.04 7.33 -11.09
CA GLU A 69 5.28 6.60 -11.28
C GLU A 69 6.34 7.15 -10.31
N VAL A 70 6.88 6.28 -9.46
CA VAL A 70 7.91 6.68 -8.48
C VAL A 70 9.26 6.05 -8.80
N SER A 71 9.26 4.82 -9.33
CA SER A 71 10.45 4.11 -9.81
C SER A 71 10.06 3.06 -10.84
N ALA A 72 11.06 2.45 -11.47
CA ALA A 72 10.86 1.33 -12.40
C ALA A 72 10.17 0.10 -11.77
N ARG A 73 10.22 -0.06 -10.44
CA ARG A 73 9.73 -1.25 -9.73
C ARG A 73 8.55 -0.99 -8.80
N SER A 74 8.24 0.27 -8.54
CA SER A 74 7.24 0.67 -7.56
C SER A 74 6.58 1.98 -7.96
N TRP A 75 5.26 1.92 -8.13
CA TRP A 75 4.37 3.01 -8.44
C TRP A 75 3.42 3.21 -7.27
N HIS A 76 2.93 4.44 -7.11
CA HIS A 76 1.96 4.77 -6.08
C HIS A 76 0.59 4.96 -6.71
N VAL A 77 -0.43 4.31 -6.14
CA VAL A 77 -1.84 4.59 -6.48
C VAL A 77 -2.48 5.33 -5.32
N HIS A 78 -2.88 6.56 -5.58
CA HIS A 78 -3.54 7.42 -4.61
C HIS A 78 -5.06 7.30 -4.73
N VAL A 79 -5.68 6.77 -3.70
CA VAL A 79 -7.14 6.67 -3.58
C VAL A 79 -7.63 7.76 -2.62
N PRO A 80 -8.38 8.77 -3.10
CA PRO A 80 -8.92 9.82 -2.23
C PRO A 80 -10.03 9.27 -1.32
N GLU A 81 -10.18 9.87 -0.13
CA GLU A 81 -11.20 9.44 0.82
C GLU A 81 -12.62 9.48 0.23
N ALA A 82 -12.92 10.49 -0.58
CA ALA A 82 -14.23 10.64 -1.23
C ALA A 82 -14.57 9.42 -2.10
N ALA A 83 -13.58 8.84 -2.79
CA ALA A 83 -13.78 7.65 -3.61
C ALA A 83 -14.06 6.39 -2.77
N LEU A 84 -13.54 6.31 -1.55
CA LEU A 84 -13.78 5.19 -0.63
C LEU A 84 -15.20 5.15 -0.04
N ALA A 85 -16.01 6.20 -0.25
CA ALA A 85 -17.43 6.18 0.04
C ALA A 85 -18.14 5.12 -0.83
N ASP A 86 -17.73 4.99 -2.09
CA ASP A 86 -18.21 3.96 -2.99
C ASP A 86 -17.75 2.56 -2.57
N LYS A 87 -18.68 1.60 -2.60
CA LYS A 87 -18.43 0.23 -2.15
C LYS A 87 -17.51 -0.52 -3.11
N ALA A 88 -17.64 -0.31 -4.42
CA ALA A 88 -16.83 -1.00 -5.42
C ALA A 88 -15.37 -0.53 -5.34
N THR A 89 -15.17 0.79 -5.26
CA THR A 89 -13.86 1.42 -5.10
C THR A 89 -13.18 0.97 -3.81
N ARG A 90 -13.92 0.93 -2.70
CA ARG A 90 -13.41 0.41 -1.42
C ARG A 90 -13.00 -1.06 -1.52
N ARG A 91 -13.74 -1.90 -2.25
CA ARG A 91 -13.38 -3.31 -2.46
C ARG A 91 -12.10 -3.44 -3.29
N ARG A 92 -12.02 -2.78 -4.46
CA ARG A 92 -10.81 -2.76 -5.30
C ARG A 92 -9.58 -2.30 -4.51
N THR A 93 -9.73 -1.22 -3.75
CA THR A 93 -8.66 -0.70 -2.88
C THR A 93 -8.15 -1.76 -1.91
N ARG A 94 -9.05 -2.51 -1.25
CA ARG A 94 -8.67 -3.59 -0.32
C ARG A 94 -7.98 -4.74 -1.05
N ASP A 95 -8.47 -5.13 -2.22
CA ASP A 95 -7.90 -6.22 -3.01
C ASP A 95 -6.47 -5.88 -3.46
N HIS A 96 -6.25 -4.65 -3.97
CA HIS A 96 -4.91 -4.16 -4.33
C HIS A 96 -4.00 -3.98 -3.10
N LEU A 97 -4.54 -3.55 -1.96
CA LEU A 97 -3.76 -3.51 -0.71
C LEU A 97 -3.33 -4.92 -0.28
N GLY A 98 -4.20 -5.92 -0.40
CA GLY A 98 -3.87 -7.33 -0.15
C GLY A 98 -2.74 -7.83 -1.05
N ARG A 99 -2.80 -7.54 -2.35
CA ARG A 99 -1.72 -7.85 -3.31
C ARG A 99 -0.40 -7.17 -2.94
N ALA A 100 -0.46 -5.87 -2.63
CA ALA A 100 0.71 -5.10 -2.19
C ALA A 100 1.37 -5.72 -0.95
N LEU A 101 0.57 -6.26 -0.03
CA LEU A 101 1.05 -6.91 1.18
C LEU A 101 1.70 -8.26 0.92
N ILE A 102 1.08 -9.13 0.14
CA ILE A 102 1.67 -10.42 -0.26
C ILE A 102 3.05 -10.18 -0.89
N ARG A 103 3.15 -9.18 -1.76
CA ARG A 103 4.41 -8.80 -2.39
C ARG A 103 5.42 -8.24 -1.41
N ALA A 104 5.01 -7.33 -0.53
CA ALA A 104 5.89 -6.76 0.49
C ALA A 104 6.45 -7.83 1.44
N SER A 105 5.67 -8.89 1.71
CA SER A 105 6.11 -10.08 2.45
C SER A 105 7.05 -10.98 1.66
N GLY A 106 6.86 -11.08 0.33
CA GLY A 106 7.68 -11.92 -0.55
C GLY A 106 9.05 -11.32 -0.91
N ARG A 107 9.20 -9.99 -0.87
CA ARG A 107 10.48 -9.29 -1.18
C ARG A 107 11.65 -9.66 -0.25
N THR A 108 11.38 -10.34 0.85
CA THR A 108 12.37 -10.86 1.79
C THR A 108 12.67 -12.36 1.62
N ALA A 109 11.84 -13.10 0.90
CA ALA A 109 12.07 -14.53 0.63
C ALA A 109 13.13 -14.77 -0.47
N THR A 110 13.57 -13.71 -1.16
CA THR A 110 14.66 -13.75 -2.15
C THR A 110 15.92 -13.02 -1.68
N GLY A 111 16.04 -12.76 -0.38
CA GLY A 111 17.29 -12.36 0.28
C GLY A 111 18.06 -13.58 0.76
N ALA A 112 18.58 -14.39 -0.16
CA ALA A 112 19.65 -15.33 0.19
C ALA A 112 20.92 -14.53 0.56
N PRO A 113 21.70 -14.98 1.57
CA PRO A 113 22.78 -14.21 2.15
C PRO A 113 24.09 -14.29 1.34
N SER A 114 24.94 -13.28 1.58
CA SER A 114 26.40 -13.29 1.44
C SER A 114 26.99 -13.15 0.04
N GLY A 115 27.39 -11.92 -0.26
CA GLY A 115 28.59 -11.71 -1.06
C GLY A 115 29.83 -12.32 -0.38
N ASP A 116 30.77 -12.70 -1.24
CA ASP A 116 32.17 -13.06 -0.98
C ASP A 116 32.50 -14.36 -0.22
N ARG A 117 32.66 -15.43 -1.00
CA ARG A 117 33.91 -16.22 -0.94
C ARG A 117 34.75 -15.93 -2.18
N ARG A 118 35.71 -15.03 -2.03
CA ARG A 118 36.99 -15.05 -2.76
C ARG A 118 38.11 -14.73 -1.78
N ALA A 119 38.78 -15.78 -1.31
CA ALA A 119 40.22 -15.86 -1.09
C ALA A 119 40.55 -17.35 -0.87
#